data_AF-A0A7Y2GL60-F1
#
_entry.id   AF-A0A7Y2GL60-F1
#
_cell.length_a   1.000
_cell.length_b   1.000
_cell.length_c   1.000
_cell.angle_alpha   90.00
_cell.angle_beta   90.00
_cell.angle_gamma   90.00
#
_symmetry.space_group_name_H-M   'P 1'
#
loop_
_entity.id
_entity.type
_entity.pdbx_description
1 polymer ?
#
loop_
_entity_poly.entity_id
_entity_poly.type
_entity_poly.pdbx_seq_one_letter_code
_entity_poly.pdbx_strand_id
1 'polypeptide(L)' 'MAGEAKKSNTTACAQCTGPMVSISLRVTSGMRTMYSCSTCDLRVWVAEGDTTALRSVLAELSETDVPRRNSRLLQE' A
#
# COMPACT_ATOMS: atom_id res chain seq x y z
N MET A 1 20.34 17.27 17.94
CA MET A 1 20.32 16.90 16.50
C MET A 1 19.40 15.70 16.37
N ALA A 2 18.11 15.94 16.11
CA ALA A 2 17.12 14.87 15.94
C ALA A 2 16.84 14.71 14.44
N GLY A 3 17.05 13.51 13.91
CA GLY A 3 16.91 13.21 12.49
C GLY A 3 15.47 13.38 12.02
N GLU A 4 15.28 14.22 11.01
CA GLU A 4 14.03 14.32 10.27
C GLU A 4 13.76 12.98 9.57
N ALA A 5 12.69 12.30 9.99
CA ALA A 5 12.13 11.18 9.25
C ALA A 5 11.84 11.65 7.82
N LYS A 6 12.56 11.07 6.86
CA LYS A 6 12.45 11.36 5.44
C LYS A 6 11.06 10.93 4.99
N LYS A 7 10.06 11.82 5.08
CA LYS A 7 8.73 11.61 4.51
C LYS A 7 8.92 11.33 3.02
N SER A 8 8.81 10.06 2.63
CA SER A 8 8.82 9.63 1.24
C SER A 8 7.55 10.17 0.56
N ASN A 9 7.61 11.43 0.13
CA ASN A 9 6.57 12.05 -0.67
C ASN A 9 6.75 11.57 -2.11
N THR A 10 6.26 10.36 -2.39
CA THR A 10 6.39 9.64 -3.67
C THR A 10 5.37 10.17 -4.70
N THR A 11 5.46 11.45 -5.05
CA THR A 11 4.63 12.07 -6.09
C THR A 11 5.15 11.77 -7.51
N ALA A 12 6.45 11.46 -7.63
CA ALA A 12 7.11 11.16 -8.90
C ALA A 12 7.88 9.83 -8.84
N CYS A 13 7.84 9.09 -9.94
CA CYS A 13 8.51 7.80 -10.06
C CYS A 13 10.03 7.95 -10.09
N ALA A 14 10.74 7.17 -9.28
CA ALA A 14 12.20 7.18 -9.24
C ALA A 14 12.87 6.68 -10.53
N GLN A 15 12.15 5.92 -11.39
CA GLN A 15 12.69 5.38 -12.64
C GLN A 15 12.46 6.31 -13.84
N CYS A 16 11.24 6.80 -14.01
CA CYS A 16 10.88 7.55 -15.23
C CYS A 16 10.40 8.98 -14.95
N THR A 17 10.42 9.43 -13.69
CA THR A 17 9.88 10.74 -13.24
C THR A 17 8.39 10.97 -13.50
N GLY A 18 7.69 9.96 -14.02
CA GLY A 18 6.26 9.99 -14.28
C GLY A 18 5.43 10.06 -13.00
N PRO A 19 4.16 10.47 -13.09
CA PRO A 19 3.30 10.61 -11.93
C PRO A 19 3.06 9.25 -11.25
N MET A 20 2.95 9.27 -9.92
CA MET A 20 2.57 8.11 -9.13
C MET A 20 1.13 8.24 -8.62
N VAL A 21 0.35 7.17 -8.78
CA VAL A 21 -0.93 7.00 -8.08
C VAL A 21 -0.69 6.35 -6.73
N SER A 22 -1.51 6.70 -5.73
CA SER A 22 -1.41 6.11 -4.40
C SER A 22 -2.70 5.39 -4.02
N ILE A 23 -2.56 4.24 -3.37
CA ILE A 23 -3.67 3.43 -2.84
C ILE A 23 -3.33 3.08 -1.40
N SER A 24 -4.20 3.48 -0.47
CA SER A 24 -4.01 3.23 0.96
C SER A 24 -4.97 2.17 1.47
N LEU A 25 -4.45 1.20 2.23
CA LEU A 25 -5.18 0.12 2.86
C LEU A 25 -4.93 0.14 4.37
N ARG A 26 -5.97 -0.17 5.16
CA ARG A 26 -5.81 -0.43 6.60
C ARG A 26 -5.62 -1.93 6.81
N VAL A 27 -4.57 -2.27 7.52
CA VAL A 27 -4.20 -3.62 7.95
C VAL A 27 -4.10 -3.67 9.47
N THR A 28 -3.89 -4.86 10.05
CA THR A 28 -3.80 -5.06 11.50
C THR A 28 -2.85 -4.09 12.18
N SER A 29 -1.67 -3.84 11.61
CA SER A 29 -0.67 -2.93 12.19
C SER A 29 -0.65 -1.52 11.56
N GLY A 30 -1.79 -1.06 11.03
CA GLY A 30 -2.00 0.35 10.67
C GLY A 30 -2.28 0.60 9.19
N MET A 31 -1.83 1.74 8.67
CA MET A 31 -2.04 2.11 7.26
C MET A 31 -0.85 1.61 6.41
N ARG A 32 -1.14 1.11 5.21
CA ARG A 32 -0.16 0.77 4.18
C ARG A 32 -0.52 1.51 2.91
N THR A 33 0.43 2.18 2.30
CA THR A 33 0.22 2.92 1.05
C THR A 33 1.06 2.30 -0.05
N MET A 34 0.42 1.86 -1.12
CA MET A 34 1.08 1.51 -2.36
C MET A 34 1.18 2.75 -3.25
N TYR A 35 2.35 2.97 -3.83
CA TYR A 35 2.57 3.91 -4.91
C TYR A 35 2.83 3.15 -6.20
N SER A 36 2.11 3.47 -7.27
CA SER A 36 2.28 2.86 -8.58
C SER A 36 2.55 3.94 -9.62
N CYS A 37 3.60 3.80 -10.42
CA CYS A 37 3.83 4.69 -11.54
C CYS A 37 2.86 4.36 -12.68
N SER A 38 2.17 5.36 -13.23
CA SER A 38 1.25 5.17 -14.36
C SER A 38 1.96 4.89 -15.69
N THR A 39 3.27 5.13 -15.76
CA THR A 39 4.05 5.03 -17.01
C THR A 39 4.88 3.75 -17.11
N CYS A 40 5.59 3.38 -16.04
CA CYS A 40 6.51 2.24 -16.06
C CYS A 40 6.07 1.08 -15.15
N ASP A 41 4.89 1.18 -14.53
CA ASP A 41 4.33 0.18 -13.61
C ASP A 41 5.26 -0.18 -12.43
N LEU A 42 6.20 0.71 -12.08
CA LEU A 42 6.97 0.59 -10.84
C LEU A 42 6.02 0.70 -9.65
N ARG A 43 6.08 -0.30 -8.75
CA ARG A 43 5.25 -0.37 -7.54
C ARG A 43 6.13 -0.40 -6.30
N VAL A 44 5.76 0.40 -5.31
CA VAL A 44 6.43 0.46 -4.00
C VAL A 44 5.39 0.51 -2.90
N TRP A 45 5.58 -0.27 -1.85
CA TRP A 45 4.74 -0.22 -0.65
C TRP A 45 5.45 0.55 0.44
N VAL A 46 4.70 1.37 1.16
CA VAL A 46 5.21 2.20 2.27
C VAL A 46 4.34 1.99 3.51
N ALA A 47 4.99 1.84 4.65
CA ALA A 47 4.40 1.79 5.98
C ALA A 47 5.13 2.81 6.86
N GLU A 48 4.39 3.72 7.50
CA GLU A 48 4.96 4.73 8.43
C GLU A 48 6.12 5.58 7.87
N GLY A 49 6.21 5.69 6.53
CA GLY A 49 7.26 6.43 5.83
C GLY A 49 8.38 5.56 5.26
N ASP A 50 8.46 4.30 5.67
CA ASP A 50 9.47 3.33 5.23
C ASP A 50 8.95 2.38 4.17
N THR A 51 9.83 1.95 3.26
CA THR A 51 9.48 0.97 2.24
C THR A 51 9.29 -0.41 2.87
N THR A 52 8.20 -1.09 2.52
CA THR A 52 7.89 -2.43 2.99
C THR A 52 7.67 -3.39 1.81
N ALA A 53 7.83 -4.68 2.07
CA ALA A 53 7.59 -5.71 1.07
C ALA A 53 6.09 -6.01 0.93
N LEU A 54 5.61 -6.20 -0.31
CA LEU A 54 4.24 -6.64 -0.57
C LEU A 54 3.86 -7.90 0.23
N ARG A 55 4.80 -8.85 0.39
CA ARG A 55 4.57 -10.08 1.15
C ARG A 55 4.15 -9.81 2.60
N SER A 56 4.76 -8.82 3.24
CA SER A 56 4.42 -8.44 4.61
C SER A 56 3.01 -7.85 4.66
N VAL A 57 2.67 -6.96 3.72
CA VAL A 57 1.32 -6.38 3.61
C VAL A 57 0.25 -7.46 3.40
N LEU A 58 0.53 -8.45 2.53
CA LEU A 58 -0.39 -9.57 2.26
C LEU A 58 -0.57 -10.47 3.50
N ALA A 59 0.49 -10.70 4.27
CA ALA A 59 0.41 -11.46 5.52
C ALA A 59 -0.56 -10.77 6.50
N GLU A 60 -0.43 -9.46 6.70
CA GLU A 60 -1.31 -8.70 7.60
C GLU A 60 -2.77 -8.67 7.12
N LEU A 61 -3.00 -8.60 5.80
CA LEU A 61 -4.34 -8.69 5.22
C LEU A 61 -4.96 -10.07 5.43
N SER A 62 -4.16 -11.13 5.44
CA SER A 62 -4.65 -12.50 5.67
C SER A 62 -4.94 -12.81 7.13
N GLU A 63 -4.25 -12.12 8.05
CA GLU A 63 -4.50 -12.19 9.50
C GLU A 63 -5.69 -11.32 9.91
N THR A 64 -6.06 -10.34 9.08
CA THR A 64 -7.32 -9.63 9.26
C THR A 64 -8.42 -10.62 8.92
N ASP A 65 -8.99 -11.26 9.94
CA ASP A 65 -10.25 -12.02 9.89
C ASP A 65 -11.38 -11.06 9.45
N VAL A 66 -11.36 -10.66 8.18
CA VAL A 66 -12.51 -10.01 7.55
C VAL A 66 -13.57 -11.10 7.58
N PRO A 67 -14.72 -10.92 8.27
CA PRO A 67 -15.81 -11.85 8.12
C PRO A 67 -16.05 -11.93 6.63
N ARG A 68 -15.81 -13.11 6.03
CA ARG A 68 -16.20 -13.38 4.66
C ARG A 68 -17.67 -13.00 4.64
N ARG A 69 -18.00 -11.83 4.08
CA ARG A 69 -19.37 -11.49 3.72
C ARG A 69 -19.65 -12.46 2.60
N ASN A 70 -20.03 -13.67 3.00
CA ASN A 70 -20.64 -14.64 2.14
C ASN A 70 -21.72 -13.87 1.41
N SER A 71 -21.52 -13.78 0.10
CA SER A 71 -22.48 -13.34 -0.89
C SER A 71 -23.83 -13.95 -0.56
N ARG A 72 -24.66 -13.17 0.13
CA ARG A 72 -26.03 -13.56 0.41
C ARG A 72 -26.81 -13.28 -0.88
N LEU A 73 -27.01 -14.36 -1.64
CA LEU A 73 -28.18 -14.65 -2.46
C LEU A 73 -28.42 -13.78 -3.70
N LEU A 74 -27.87 -14.23 -4.84
CA LEU A 74 -28.70 -14.38 -6.04
C LEU A 74 -29.62 -15.58 -5.74
N GLN A 75 -30.84 -15.28 -5.30
CA GLN A 75 -31.94 -16.24 -5.32
C GLN A 75 -32.76 -15.89 -6.55
N GLU A 76 -32.78 -16.82 -7.50
CA GLU A 76 -33.72 -16.89 -8.62
C GLU A 76 -35.17 -16.99 -8.12
#